data_AF-A0A968VVW1-F1
#
_entry.id   AF-A0A968VVW1-F1
#
_cell.length_a   1.000
_cell.length_b   1.000
_cell.length_c   1.000
_cell.angle_alpha   90.00
_cell.angle_beta   90.00
_cell.angle_gamma   90.00
#
_symmetry.space_group_name_H-M   'P 1'
#
loop_
_entity.id
_entity.type
_entity.pdbx_description
1 polymer ?
#
loop_
_entity_poly.entity_id
_entity_poly.type
_entity_poly.pdbx_seq_one_letter_code
_entity_poly.pdbx_strand_id
1 'polypeptide(L)'
;MHSILSDEIWYFNAGTALKMHMIDMRGDYTCEILGNNITNNERPQLIIPAGTLFGAEVMDKQSFALCSCMVSPGFDFADFHMPGKKRTS
;
A
#
# COMPACT_ATOMS: atom_id res chain seq x y z
N MET A 1 2.64 3.65 8.48
CA MET A 1 3.37 3.35 7.23
C MET A 1 4.41 2.27 7.52
N HIS A 2 4.71 1.43 6.54
CA HIS A 2 5.73 0.37 6.63
C HIS A 2 6.32 0.10 5.24
N SER A 3 7.41 -0.65 5.17
CA SER A 3 7.99 -1.14 3.92
C SER A 3 8.26 -2.64 4.00
N ILE A 4 8.27 -3.30 2.83
CA ILE A 4 8.57 -4.73 2.68
C ILE A 4 9.61 -4.87 1.55
N LEU A 5 10.53 -5.84 1.64
CA LEU A 5 11.55 -6.11 0.61
C LEU A 5 11.05 -6.95 -0.59
N SER A 6 9.74 -7.15 -0.70
CA SER A 6 9.07 -7.83 -1.80
C SER A 6 7.98 -6.93 -2.36
N ASP A 7 7.64 -7.10 -3.63
CA ASP A 7 6.54 -6.34 -4.24
C ASP A 7 5.21 -6.76 -3.61
N GLU A 8 4.37 -5.77 -3.29
CA GLU A 8 3.01 -6.00 -2.79
C GLU A 8 1.98 -5.46 -3.77
N ILE A 9 1.06 -6.33 -4.19
CA ILE A 9 -0.01 -6.02 -5.12
C ILE A 9 -1.30 -5.86 -4.32
N TRP A 10 -1.95 -4.71 -4.47
CA TRP A 10 -3.22 -4.38 -3.83
C TRP A 10 -4.36 -4.47 -4.83
N TYR A 11 -5.46 -5.13 -4.44
CA TYR A 11 -6.67 -5.30 -5.23
C TYR A 11 -7.86 -4.71 -4.47
N PHE A 12 -8.58 -3.79 -5.09
CA PHE A 12 -9.80 -3.22 -4.52
C PHE A 12 -10.97 -4.20 -4.67
N ASN A 13 -11.72 -4.44 -3.58
CA ASN A 13 -12.89 -5.32 -3.61
C ASN A 13 -14.20 -4.56 -3.38
N ALA A 14 -14.28 -3.71 -2.33
CA ALA A 14 -15.51 -3.02 -1.97
C ALA A 14 -15.27 -1.80 -1.06
N GLY A 15 -16.27 -0.92 -0.94
CA GLY A 15 -16.27 0.22 -0.01
C GLY A 15 -15.87 1.53 -0.67
N THR A 16 -15.21 2.41 0.08
CA THR A 16 -14.65 3.68 -0.42
C THR A 16 -13.22 3.50 -0.90
N ALA A 17 -12.79 4.34 -1.85
CA ALA A 17 -11.43 4.32 -2.37
C ALA A 17 -10.39 4.63 -1.28
N LEU A 18 -9.17 4.11 -1.47
CA LEU A 18 -8.03 4.35 -0.59
C LEU A 18 -7.03 5.29 -1.26
N LYS A 19 -6.49 6.23 -0.49
CA LYS A 19 -5.23 6.91 -0.86
C LYS A 19 -4.06 6.04 -0.46
N MET A 20 -3.21 5.72 -1.43
CA MET A 20 -1.96 4.99 -1.21
C MET A 20 -0.81 5.99 -1.20
N HIS A 21 -0.35 6.35 -0.01
CA HIS A 21 0.82 7.19 0.20
C HIS A 21 2.07 6.34 0.05
N MET A 22 3.01 6.74 -0.80
CA MET A 22 4.23 6.01 -1.09
C MET A 22 5.43 6.95 -1.09
N ILE A 23 6.51 6.52 -0.45
CA ILE A 23 7.82 7.19 -0.47
C ILE A 23 8.82 6.16 -0.96
N ASP A 24 9.41 6.40 -2.12
CA ASP A 24 10.34 5.47 -2.74
C ASP A 24 11.72 5.48 -2.06
N MET A 25 12.64 4.63 -2.52
CA MET A 25 14.00 4.55 -1.96
C MET A 25 14.86 5.81 -2.20
N ARG A 26 14.44 6.71 -3.10
CA ARG A 26 15.08 8.02 -3.32
C ARG A 26 14.52 9.09 -2.39
N GLY A 27 13.40 8.81 -1.73
CA GLY A 27 12.66 9.74 -0.88
C GLY A 27 11.57 10.52 -1.61
N ASP A 28 11.28 10.17 -2.87
CA ASP A 28 10.25 10.83 -3.67
C ASP A 28 8.86 10.36 -3.23
N TYR A 29 7.97 11.32 -2.96
CA TYR A 29 6.61 11.06 -2.52
C TYR A 29 5.65 10.97 -3.70
N THR A 30 4.81 9.94 -3.69
CA THR A 30 3.69 9.76 -4.61
C THR A 30 2.41 9.37 -3.85
N CYS A 31 1.26 9.67 -4.45
CA CYS A 31 -0.05 9.32 -3.91
C CYS A 31 -0.95 8.83 -5.04
N GLU A 32 -1.27 7.54 -5.02
CA GLU A 32 -2.21 6.93 -5.97
C GLU A 32 -3.56 6.65 -5.30
N ILE A 33 -4.61 6.45 -6.08
CA ILE A 33 -5.95 6.13 -5.56
C ILE A 33 -6.32 4.69 -5.96
N LEU A 34 -6.53 3.83 -4.97
CA LEU A 34 -7.02 2.46 -5.14
C LEU A 34 -8.56 2.46 -5.06
N GLY A 35 -9.23 2.14 -6.16
CA GLY A 35 -10.70 2.18 -6.27
C GLY A 35 -11.17 1.80 -7.67
N ASN A 36 -12.50 1.79 -7.88
CA ASN A 36 -13.09 1.30 -9.13
C ASN A 36 -13.53 2.41 -10.10
N ASN A 37 -13.44 3.69 -9.73
CA ASN A 37 -13.81 4.79 -10.62
C ASN A 37 -12.66 5.18 -11.56
N ILE A 38 -12.48 4.39 -12.62
CA ILE A 38 -11.41 4.58 -13.62
C ILE A 38 -11.49 5.97 -14.27
N THR A 39 -12.70 6.50 -14.48
CA THR A 39 -12.89 7.85 -15.04
C THR A 39 -12.41 8.97 -14.12
N ASN A 40 -12.18 8.68 -12.84
CA ASN A 40 -11.65 9.60 -11.84
C ASN A 40 -10.19 9.28 -11.45
N ASN A 41 -9.44 8.61 -12.33
CA ASN A 41 -8.06 8.17 -12.09
C ASN A 41 -7.88 7.20 -10.90
N GLU A 42 -8.95 6.54 -10.46
CA GLU A 42 -8.82 5.43 -9.53
C GLU A 42 -8.34 4.18 -10.27
N ARG A 43 -7.51 3.38 -9.59
CA ARG A 43 -6.98 2.14 -10.12
C ARG A 43 -7.54 0.98 -9.30
N PRO A 44 -8.19 -0.03 -9.93
CA PRO A 44 -8.69 -1.21 -9.22
C PRO A 44 -7.56 -2.06 -8.61
N GLN A 45 -6.34 -1.89 -9.13
CA GLN A 45 -5.15 -2.60 -8.69
C GLN A 45 -3.95 -1.65 -8.66
N LEU A 46 -3.10 -1.81 -7.64
CA LEU A 46 -1.83 -1.09 -7.49
C LEU A 46 -0.71 -2.05 -7.15
N ILE A 47 0.52 -1.69 -7.57
CA ILE A 47 1.74 -2.38 -7.15
C ILE A 47 2.52 -1.40 -6.29
N ILE A 48 2.91 -1.84 -5.11
CA ILE A 48 3.87 -1.18 -4.24
C ILE A 48 5.22 -1.86 -4.47
N PRO A 49 6.20 -1.18 -5.11
CA PRO A 49 7.51 -1.76 -5.35
C PRO A 49 8.24 -2.07 -4.03
N ALA A 50 9.01 -3.15 -4.02
CA ALA A 50 9.88 -3.53 -2.91
C ALA A 50 10.72 -2.34 -2.38
N GLY A 51 10.83 -2.22 -1.07
CA GLY A 51 11.58 -1.16 -0.37
C GLY A 51 10.83 0.17 -0.23
N THR A 52 9.69 0.35 -0.90
CA THR A 52 8.85 1.56 -0.76
C THR A 52 8.24 1.64 0.65
N LEU A 53 8.34 2.80 1.30
CA LEU A 53 7.61 3.09 2.54
C LEU A 53 6.21 3.57 2.17
N PHE A 54 5.17 2.86 2.61
CA PHE A 54 3.81 3.18 2.20
C PHE A 54 2.77 3.05 3.32
N GLY A 55 1.60 3.63 3.09
CA GLY A 55 0.43 3.49 3.94
C GLY A 55 -0.87 3.85 3.22
N ALA A 56 -1.96 3.22 3.63
CA ALA A 56 -3.29 3.45 3.07
C ALA A 56 -4.14 4.33 4.01
N GLU A 57 -4.92 5.25 3.44
CA GLU A 57 -5.93 6.05 4.13
C GLU A 57 -7.29 5.90 3.41
N VAL A 58 -8.37 5.64 4.16
CA VAL A 58 -9.74 5.69 3.62
C VAL A 58 -10.13 7.11 3.23
N MET A 59 -10.63 7.30 2.01
CA MET A 59 -11.02 8.63 1.54
C MET A 59 -12.26 9.18 2.26
N ASP A 60 -13.19 8.29 2.63
CA ASP A 60 -14.30 8.62 3.51
C ASP A 60 -14.08 8.01 4.90
N LYS A 61 -13.84 8.86 5.88
CA LYS A 61 -13.56 8.49 7.28
C LYS A 61 -14.75 7.87 8.00
N GLN A 62 -15.95 7.98 7.44
CA GLN A 62 -17.18 7.38 7.97
C GLN A 62 -17.53 6.05 7.28
N SER A 63 -16.68 5.57 6.37
CA SER A 63 -16.90 4.36 5.60
C SER A 63 -15.77 3.34 5.82
N PHE A 64 -15.78 2.26 5.06
CA PHE A 64 -14.77 1.21 5.07
C PHE A 64 -14.22 0.99 3.66
N ALA A 65 -13.05 0.35 3.58
CA ALA A 65 -12.52 -0.20 2.34
C ALA A 65 -12.13 -1.66 2.57
N LEU A 66 -12.51 -2.53 1.64
CA LEU A 66 -12.10 -3.92 1.60
C LEU A 66 -11.17 -4.12 0.40
N CYS A 67 -10.00 -4.66 0.67
CA CYS A 67 -9.00 -4.96 -0.34
C CYS A 67 -8.32 -6.30 -0.03
N SER A 68 -7.70 -6.87 -1.04
CA SER A 68 -6.80 -8.01 -0.91
C SER A 68 -5.38 -7.57 -1.25
N CYS A 69 -4.40 -8.13 -0.56
CA CYS A 69 -2.98 -7.87 -0.84
C CYS A 69 -2.29 -9.20 -1.14
N MET A 70 -1.39 -9.20 -2.12
CA MET A 70 -0.53 -10.32 -2.46
C MET A 70 0.91 -9.84 -2.45
N VAL A 71 1.78 -10.55 -1.73
CA VAL A 71 3.23 -10.28 -1.72
C VAL A 71 3.93 -11.37 -2.52
N SER A 72 4.91 -11.00 -3.36
CA SER A 72 5.75 -11.94 -4.10
C SER A 72 7.18 -11.42 -4.24
N PRO A 73 8.23 -12.20 -3.89
CA PRO A 73 8.22 -13.53 -3.26
C PRO A 73 7.45 -13.59 -1.92
N GLY A 74 7.13 -14.79 -1.45
CA GLY A 74 6.30 -14.98 -0.25
C GLY A 74 6.82 -14.18 0.96
N PHE A 75 5.90 -13.57 1.71
CA PHE A 75 6.21 -12.69 2.83
C PHE A 75 7.06 -13.38 3.92
N ASP A 76 8.18 -12.74 4.29
CA ASP A 76 8.98 -13.07 5.49
C ASP A 76 8.99 -11.87 6.45
N PHE A 77 8.90 -12.12 7.77
CA PHE A 77 9.04 -11.08 8.78
C PHE A 77 10.40 -10.38 8.74
N ALA A 78 11.45 -11.04 8.25
CA ALA A 78 12.76 -10.45 8.02
C ALA A 78 12.72 -9.28 7.01
N ASP A 79 11.73 -9.27 6.12
CA ASP A 79 11.57 -8.27 5.06
C ASP A 79 10.73 -7.06 5.51
N PHE A 80 10.05 -7.14 6.66
CA PHE A 80 9.17 -6.10 7.17
C PHE A 80 9.92 -5.03 7.96
N HIS A 81 9.74 -3.76 7.59
CA HIS A 81 10.27 -2.63 8.32
C HIS A 81 9.18 -1.60 8.66
N MET A 82 9.06 -1.31 9.97
CA MET A 82 8.22 -0.22 10.48
C MET A 82 9.11 0.81 11.18
N PRO A 83 9.19 2.06 10.67
CA PRO A 83 9.96 3.11 11.30
C PRO A 83 9.57 3.29 12.77
N GLY A 84 10.57 3.35 13.66
CA GLY A 84 10.36 3.54 15.11
C GLY A 84 10.16 2.26 15.94
N LYS A 85 10.02 1.07 15.32
CA LYS A 85 10.11 -0.22 16.03
C LYS A 85 11.51 -0.81 15.88
N LYS A 86 12.12 -1.24 17.00
CA LYS A 86 13.39 -2.00 16.98
C LYS A 86 13.16 -3.34 16.28
N ARG A 87 14.05 -3.72 15.34
CA ARG A 87 14.11 -5.08 14.78
C ARG A 87 14.35 -6.06 15.93
N THR A 88 13.43 -6.99 16.14
CA THR A 88 13.71 -8.19 16.92
C THR A 88 14.49 -9.14 16.02
N SER A 89 15.75 -9.38 16.40
CA SER A 89 16.65 -10.36 15.78
C SER A 89 16.15 -11.78 15.96
#